data_AF-A0A9P9DCZ0-F1
#
_entry.id   AF-A0A9P9DCZ0-F1
#
_cell.length_a   1.000
_cell.length_b   1.000
_cell.length_c   1.000
_cell.angle_alpha   90.00
_cell.angle_beta   90.00
_cell.angle_gamma   90.00
#
_symmetry.space_group_name_H-M   'P 1'
#
loop_
_entity.id
_entity.type
_entity.pdbx_description
1 polymer ?
#
loop_
_entity_poly.entity_id
_entity_poly.type
_entity_poly.pdbx_seq_one_letter_code
_entity_poly.pdbx_strand_id
1 'polypeptide(L)'
;HIKVAYHKDGGSTHCIRFANEKDSEIENHEGVWFIGPLVGYNGFRTPELREKLMTHDFGSESVGFKDSRHKVNFDRTRDDSNDGSHNMVEGFDSGYDQ
;
A
#
# COMPACT_ATOMS: atom_id res chain seq x y z
N HIS A 1 -16.45 -0.41 -2.74
CA HIS A 1 -15.02 -0.05 -2.57
C HIS A 1 -14.57 -0.44 -1.19
N ILE A 2 -13.37 -1.01 -1.06
CA ILE A 2 -12.77 -1.33 0.23
C ILE A 2 -12.56 -0.02 1.00
N LYS A 3 -12.91 0.01 2.29
CA LYS A 3 -12.59 1.12 3.19
C LYS A 3 -11.31 0.80 3.93
N VAL A 4 -10.33 1.69 3.80
CA VAL A 4 -9.06 1.61 4.51
C VAL A 4 -8.84 2.86 5.33
N ALA A 5 -8.28 2.70 6.52
CA ALA A 5 -7.89 3.78 7.41
C ALA A 5 -6.38 3.96 7.35
N TYR A 6 -5.92 5.20 7.23
CA TYR A 6 -4.54 5.58 7.53
C TYR A 6 -4.47 5.85 9.03
N HIS A 7 -3.90 4.90 9.76
CA HIS A 7 -3.99 4.84 11.22
C HIS A 7 -2.61 5.02 11.84
N LYS A 8 -2.52 5.86 12.86
CA LYS A 8 -1.32 5.95 13.70
C LYS A 8 -1.38 4.88 14.79
N ASP A 9 -0.45 3.93 14.74
CA ASP A 9 -0.40 2.85 15.73
C ASP A 9 0.28 3.33 17.02
N GLY A 10 -0.51 3.98 17.88
CA GLY A 10 -0.04 4.54 19.15
C GLY A 10 1.11 5.54 18.99
N GLY A 11 2.25 5.27 19.64
CA GLY A 11 3.48 6.07 19.56
C GLY A 11 4.35 5.78 18.33
N SER A 12 3.91 4.88 17.45
CA SER A 12 4.68 4.36 16.31
C SER A 12 4.45 5.15 15.01
N THR A 13 4.93 4.58 13.90
CA THR A 13 4.64 5.01 12.53
C THR A 13 3.18 4.70 12.14
N HIS A 14 2.74 5.22 11.00
CA HIS A 14 1.39 4.96 10.50
C HIS A 14 1.32 3.65 9.72
N CYS A 15 0.14 3.05 9.68
CA CYS A 15 -0.19 1.90 8.85
C CYS A 15 -1.49 2.13 8.07
N ILE A 16 -1.64 1.40 6.97
CA ILE A 16 -2.92 1.25 6.29
C ILE A 16 -3.54 -0.04 6.77
N ARG A 17 -4.78 0.02 7.28
CA ARG A 17 -5.55 -1.15 7.71
C ARG A 17 -6.97 -1.09 7.18
N PHE A 18 -7.68 -2.22 7.21
CA PHE A 18 -9.13 -2.21 7.01
C PHE A 18 -9.81 -1.32 8.07
N ALA A 19 -10.83 -0.59 7.64
CA ALA A 19 -11.65 0.20 8.53
C ALA A 19 -12.48 -0.71 9.46
N ASN A 20 -12.73 -0.25 10.68
CA ASN A 20 -13.58 -0.89 11.68
C ASN A 20 -14.66 0.09 12.17
N GLU A 21 -15.49 -0.33 13.14
CA GLU A 21 -16.62 0.46 13.64
C GLU A 21 -16.22 1.84 14.20
N LYS A 22 -15.00 1.96 14.78
CA LYS A 22 -14.50 3.22 15.34
C LYS A 22 -14.14 4.25 14.27
N ASP A 23 -13.89 3.82 13.04
CA ASP A 23 -13.56 4.73 11.93
C ASP A 23 -14.82 5.45 11.37
N SER A 24 -15.97 5.31 12.04
CA SER A 24 -17.19 6.08 11.74
C SER A 24 -17.10 7.56 12.13
N GLU A 25 -16.19 7.92 13.03
CA GLU A 25 -15.99 9.29 13.52
C GLU A 25 -15.11 10.17 12.59
N ILE A 26 -14.56 9.59 11.51
CA ILE A 26 -13.74 10.22 10.45
C ILE A 26 -12.82 11.36 10.93
N GLU A 27 -11.56 11.01 11.21
CA GLU A 27 -10.57 11.94 11.79
C GLU A 27 -9.84 12.85 10.78
N ASN A 28 -10.12 12.73 9.47
CA ASN A 28 -9.43 13.56 8.47
C ASN A 28 -10.01 14.99 8.42
N HIS A 29 -9.22 15.93 7.88
CA HIS A 29 -9.59 17.35 7.81
C HIS A 29 -10.93 17.63 7.11
N GLU A 30 -11.30 16.82 6.14
CA GLU A 30 -12.52 16.99 5.34
C GLU A 30 -13.76 16.37 6.01
N GLY A 31 -13.59 15.58 7.07
CA GLY A 31 -14.70 14.92 7.77
C GLY A 31 -15.50 13.94 6.91
N VAL A 32 -14.94 13.46 5.79
CA VAL A 32 -15.60 12.53 4.86
C VAL A 32 -14.70 11.37 4.42
N TRP A 33 -15.30 10.26 4.00
CA TRP A 33 -14.60 9.23 3.25
C TRP A 33 -14.27 9.77 1.85
N PHE A 34 -12.98 9.88 1.52
CA PHE A 34 -12.54 10.45 0.25
C PHE A 34 -12.03 9.37 -0.71
N ILE A 35 -12.26 9.60 -2.00
CA ILE A 35 -11.62 8.87 -3.09
C ILE A 35 -10.91 9.94 -3.91
N GLY A 36 -9.57 9.97 -3.82
CA GLY A 36 -8.75 10.91 -4.56
C GLY A 36 -8.66 10.57 -6.04
N PRO A 37 -8.23 11.53 -6.89
CA PRO A 37 -7.85 11.24 -8.27
C PRO A 37 -6.71 10.21 -8.29
N LEU A 38 -6.77 9.26 -9.21
CA LEU A 38 -5.80 8.17 -9.34
C LEU A 38 -4.93 8.34 -10.58
N VAL A 39 -3.62 8.24 -10.40
CA VAL A 39 -2.63 8.13 -11.48
C VAL A 39 -2.04 6.74 -11.43
N GLY A 40 -2.28 5.93 -12.47
CA GLY A 40 -1.69 4.60 -12.57
C GLY A 40 -0.18 4.66 -12.84
N TYR A 41 0.52 3.53 -12.68
CA TYR A 41 1.98 3.45 -12.88
C TYR A 41 2.42 3.92 -14.28
N ASN A 42 1.62 3.65 -15.31
CA ASN A 42 1.85 4.12 -16.69
C ASN A 42 1.09 5.42 -17.02
N GLY A 43 0.43 6.04 -16.04
CA GLY A 43 -0.38 7.25 -16.20
C GLY A 43 0.34 8.55 -15.84
N PHE A 44 1.61 8.50 -15.43
CA PHE A 44 2.41 9.70 -15.19
C PHE A 44 2.57 10.50 -16.49
N ARG A 45 2.49 11.83 -16.40
CA ARG A 45 2.56 12.73 -17.57
C ARG A 45 3.83 12.53 -18.41
N THR A 46 4.96 12.26 -17.75
CA THR A 46 6.23 11.96 -18.42
C THR A 46 6.97 10.83 -17.70
N PRO A 47 7.80 10.05 -18.41
CA PRO A 47 8.64 9.02 -17.80
C PRO A 47 9.58 9.58 -16.72
N GLU A 48 10.12 10.78 -16.92
CA GLU A 48 11.07 11.42 -16.00
C GLU A 48 10.40 11.79 -14.67
N LEU A 49 9.12 12.16 -14.69
CA LEU A 49 8.36 12.41 -13.46
C LEU A 49 8.19 11.12 -12.65
N ARG A 50 7.88 10.01 -13.33
CA ARG A 50 7.79 8.70 -12.69
C ARG A 50 9.16 8.31 -12.13
N GLU A 51 10.21 8.39 -12.94
CA GLU A 51 11.57 8.05 -12.53
C GLU A 51 12.02 8.85 -11.32
N LYS A 52 11.76 10.16 -11.30
CA LYS A 52 12.06 11.02 -10.15
C LYS A 52 11.35 10.56 -8.88
N LEU A 53 10.08 10.14 -8.97
CA LEU A 53 9.35 9.60 -7.83
C LEU A 53 9.94 8.26 -7.35
N MET A 54 10.31 7.38 -8.28
CA MET A 54 10.78 6.03 -7.94
C MET A 54 12.21 5.97 -7.41
N THR A 55 13.04 6.95 -7.79
CA THR A 55 14.46 7.04 -7.42
C THR A 55 14.72 7.97 -6.25
N HIS A 56 13.72 8.76 -5.82
CA HIS A 56 13.87 9.64 -4.68
C HIS A 56 14.12 8.87 -3.38
N ASP A 57 15.03 9.41 -2.56
CA ASP A 57 15.31 8.91 -1.22
C ASP A 57 14.33 9.55 -0.23
N PHE A 58 13.43 8.74 0.34
CA PHE A 58 12.46 9.16 1.34
C PHE A 58 12.95 8.93 2.78
N GLY A 59 14.25 8.69 2.97
CA GLY A 59 14.84 8.36 4.26
C GLY A 59 14.35 6.99 4.74
N SER A 60 13.69 6.93 5.88
CA SER A 60 13.18 5.69 6.45
C SER A 60 11.95 5.11 5.71
N GLU A 61 11.34 5.89 4.83
CA GLU A 61 10.12 5.49 4.11
C GLU A 61 10.43 4.90 2.73
N SER A 62 9.47 4.15 2.16
CA SER A 62 9.66 3.56 0.83
C SER A 62 8.39 3.53 -0.02
N VAL A 63 8.56 3.73 -1.32
CA VAL A 63 7.48 3.57 -2.31
C VAL A 63 7.26 2.07 -2.58
N GLY A 64 6.13 1.53 -2.14
CA GLY A 64 5.85 0.09 -2.21
C GLY A 64 5.67 -0.48 -3.63
N PHE A 65 5.31 0.36 -4.59
CA PHE A 65 5.03 -0.06 -5.97
C PHE A 65 6.19 0.21 -6.95
N LYS A 66 7.38 0.57 -6.46
CA LYS A 66 8.56 0.70 -7.31
C LYS A 66 9.10 -0.67 -7.73
N ASP A 67 9.77 -0.73 -8.88
CA ASP A 67 10.26 -1.97 -9.50
C ASP A 67 11.15 -2.80 -8.56
N SER A 68 11.97 -2.16 -7.73
CA SER A 68 12.82 -2.86 -6.75
C SER A 68 12.09 -3.44 -5.54
N ARG A 69 10.78 -3.18 -5.37
CA ARG A 69 9.99 -3.59 -4.18
C ARG A 69 8.70 -4.31 -4.52
N HIS A 70 8.08 -4.03 -5.66
CA HIS A 70 6.74 -4.52 -5.96
C HIS A 70 6.62 -6.05 -5.88
N LYS A 71 7.60 -6.80 -6.40
CA LYS A 71 7.63 -8.27 -6.33
C LYS A 71 7.65 -8.77 -4.88
N VAL A 72 8.61 -8.28 -4.09
CA VAL A 72 8.74 -8.68 -2.67
C VAL A 72 7.47 -8.32 -1.89
N ASN A 73 6.85 -7.19 -2.21
CA ASN A 73 5.61 -6.79 -1.56
C ASN A 73 4.43 -7.69 -1.97
N PHE A 74 4.30 -8.08 -3.24
CA PHE A 74 3.29 -9.04 -3.67
C PHE A 74 3.44 -10.40 -3.01
N ASP A 75 4.68 -10.90 -2.94
CA ASP A 75 5.00 -12.16 -2.27
C ASP A 75 4.62 -12.10 -0.78
N ARG A 76 4.90 -10.97 -0.10
CA ARG A 76 4.53 -10.75 1.31
C ARG A 76 3.03 -10.59 1.54
N THR A 77 2.29 -10.03 0.59
CA THR A 77 0.83 -9.91 0.71
C THR A 77 0.09 -11.21 0.44
N ARG A 78 0.75 -12.17 -0.24
CA ARG A 78 0.24 -13.53 -0.45
C ARG A 78 0.33 -14.40 0.80
N ASP A 79 1.25 -14.05 1.69
CA ASP A 79 1.55 -14.80 2.90
C ASP A 79 0.75 -14.20 4.06
N ASP A 80 -0.40 -14.80 4.38
CA ASP A 80 -1.31 -14.35 5.45
C ASP A 80 -1.02 -15.03 6.80
N SER A 81 0.02 -15.86 6.86
CA SER A 81 0.38 -16.61 8.04
C SER A 81 1.09 -15.74 9.09
N ASN A 82 0.36 -15.44 10.15
CA ASN A 82 0.89 -14.76 11.33
C ASN A 82 1.83 -15.66 12.17
N ASP A 83 2.14 -16.86 11.71
CA ASP A 83 2.95 -17.89 12.41
C ASP A 83 4.33 -18.13 11.76
N GLY A 84 4.67 -17.41 10.68
CA GLY A 84 5.93 -17.56 9.96
C GLY A 84 6.05 -18.82 9.11
N SER A 85 5.00 -19.63 9.01
CA SER A 85 4.92 -20.68 8.00
C SER A 85 4.49 -20.02 6.69
N HIS A 86 5.40 -19.88 5.71
CA HIS A 86 5.11 -19.22 4.43
C HIS A 86 4.07 -19.99 3.59
N ASN A 87 2.83 -20.09 4.06
CA ASN A 87 1.74 -20.85 3.48
C ASN A 87 0.98 -19.90 2.56
N MET A 88 1.32 -19.97 1.28
CA MET A 88 0.63 -19.21 0.25
C MET A 88 -0.87 -19.54 0.28
N VAL A 89 -1.72 -18.51 0.26
CA VAL A 89 -3.17 -18.71 0.09
C VAL A 89 -3.42 -19.58 -1.14
N GLU A 90 -4.10 -20.71 -0.96
CA GLU A 90 -4.37 -21.66 -2.04
C GLU A 90 -5.13 -20.96 -3.19
N GLY A 91 -4.57 -21.02 -4.40
CA GLY A 91 -5.14 -20.39 -5.59
C GLY A 91 -4.82 -18.90 -5.77
N PHE A 92 -4.05 -18.26 -4.88
CA PHE A 92 -3.54 -16.90 -5.12
C PHE A 92 -2.29 -16.94 -6.00
N ASP A 93 -2.47 -16.59 -7.27
CA ASP A 93 -1.41 -16.31 -8.23
C ASP A 93 -1.29 -14.78 -8.39
N SER A 94 -0.13 -14.21 -8.09
CA SER A 94 0.11 -12.78 -8.27
C SER A 94 0.22 -12.38 -9.74
N GLY A 95 0.26 -13.35 -10.67
CA GLY A 95 0.43 -13.15 -12.10
C GLY A 95 1.78 -12.57 -12.48
N TYR A 96 2.74 -12.56 -11.54
CA TYR A 96 4.13 -12.16 -11.78
C TYR A 96 4.96 -13.42 -12.02
N ASP A 97 4.88 -13.92 -13.25
CA ASP A 97 5.86 -14.88 -13.77
C ASP A 97 7.05 -14.10 -14.34
N GLN A 98 8.27 -14.50 -13.96
CA GLN A 98 9.50 -13.93 -14.52
C GLN A 98 9.67 -14.24 -16.00
#